data_AF-A0A2G0E6B9-F1
#
_entry.id   AF-A0A2G0E6B9-F1
#
_cell.length_a   1.000
_cell.length_b   1.000
_cell.length_c   1.000
_cell.angle_alpha   90.00
_cell.angle_beta   90.00
_cell.angle_gamma   90.00
#
_symmetry.space_group_name_H-M   'P 1'
#
loop_
_entity.id
_entity.type
_entity.pdbx_description
1 polymer ?
#
loop_
_entity_poly.entity_id
_entity_poly.type
_entity_poly.pdbx_seq_one_letter_code
_entity_poly.pdbx_strand_id
1 'polypeptide(L)'
;GGSIRIPASWTGTVGLKPSRGVIIGNSNSAKGQTVHFGLSRTVADTNALFETLLTKKDLPAGHLSQAQPIAYTTESPAGTPVSAEAKEAVAEAVAFLKDQGYTLVEVKHPVDGERLMKNYYTVAAGSAGIADFMARQKLKRPLERNDVELLTW
;
A
#
# COMPACT_ATOMS: atom_id res chain seq x y z
N GLY A 1 6.12 1.18 -0.80
CA GLY A 1 5.13 1.96 -1.56
C GLY A 1 3.73 1.89 -0.94
N GLY A 2 2.78 2.69 -1.43
CA GLY A 2 1.42 2.77 -0.86
C GLY A 2 0.38 3.49 -1.72
N SER A 3 0.60 3.63 -3.02
CA SER A 3 -0.11 4.56 -3.91
C SER A 3 -1.61 4.34 -4.09
N ILE A 4 -2.17 3.23 -3.61
CA ILE A 4 -3.63 3.02 -3.54
C ILE A 4 -4.16 3.45 -2.17
N ARG A 5 -3.52 3.00 -1.09
CA ARG A 5 -4.00 3.18 0.28
C ARG A 5 -3.71 4.57 0.85
N ILE A 6 -2.57 5.18 0.49
CA ILE A 6 -2.18 6.53 0.94
C ILE A 6 -3.18 7.58 0.43
N PRO A 7 -3.42 7.75 -0.89
CA PRO A 7 -4.38 8.74 -1.34
C PRO A 7 -5.81 8.43 -0.86
N ALA A 8 -6.19 7.15 -0.73
CA ALA A 8 -7.48 6.78 -0.19
C ALA A 8 -7.69 7.30 1.25
N SER A 9 -6.64 7.19 2.08
CA SER A 9 -6.66 7.71 3.46
C SER A 9 -6.78 9.23 3.52
N TRP A 10 -6.25 9.95 2.53
CA TRP A 10 -6.32 11.41 2.47
C TRP A 10 -7.64 11.93 1.91
N THR A 11 -8.35 11.13 1.10
CA THR A 11 -9.57 11.56 0.41
C THR A 11 -10.84 10.95 0.99
N GLY A 12 -10.74 10.14 2.06
CA GLY A 12 -11.90 9.48 2.68
C GLY A 12 -12.55 8.44 1.75
N THR A 13 -11.76 7.79 0.90
CA THR A 13 -12.22 6.76 -0.04
C THR A 13 -11.72 5.37 0.37
N VAL A 14 -12.27 4.32 -0.27
CA VAL A 14 -11.83 2.94 -0.05
C VAL A 14 -10.73 2.59 -1.05
N GLY A 15 -9.56 2.19 -0.53
CA GLY A 15 -8.38 1.80 -1.31
C GLY A 15 -7.95 0.36 -1.03
N LEU A 16 -8.51 -0.61 -1.76
CA LEU A 16 -8.08 -2.01 -1.69
C LEU A 16 -6.82 -2.23 -2.51
N LYS A 17 -5.78 -2.86 -1.94
CA LYS A 17 -4.65 -3.41 -2.70
C LYS A 17 -4.79 -4.93 -2.80
N PRO A 18 -5.37 -5.48 -3.89
CA PRO A 18 -5.53 -6.92 -4.04
C PRO A 18 -4.25 -7.72 -3.84
N SER A 19 -4.42 -9.00 -3.50
CA SER A 19 -3.35 -9.98 -3.64
C SER A 19 -2.84 -9.98 -5.09
N ARG A 20 -1.53 -10.16 -5.25
CA ARG A 20 -0.93 -10.11 -6.59
C ARG A 20 -1.42 -11.31 -7.42
N GLY A 21 -1.72 -11.07 -8.70
CA GLY A 21 -2.03 -12.16 -9.62
C GLY A 21 -3.50 -12.62 -9.59
N VAL A 22 -4.35 -11.98 -8.78
CA VAL A 22 -5.74 -12.44 -8.56
C VAL A 22 -6.78 -11.70 -9.39
N ILE A 23 -6.39 -10.61 -10.08
CA ILE A 23 -7.29 -9.81 -10.92
C ILE A 23 -6.83 -9.75 -12.39
N ILE A 24 -7.70 -9.37 -13.31
CA ILE A 24 -7.33 -8.95 -14.67
C ILE A 24 -6.62 -7.60 -14.60
N GLY A 25 -5.73 -7.30 -15.54
CA GLY A 25 -4.97 -6.05 -15.52
C GLY A 25 -3.93 -5.98 -14.39
N ASN A 26 -3.41 -7.13 -13.93
CA ASN A 26 -2.23 -7.15 -13.04
C ASN A 26 -1.07 -6.39 -13.68
N SER A 27 -0.21 -5.81 -12.84
CA SER A 27 0.99 -5.15 -13.33
C SER A 27 1.96 -6.14 -13.95
N ASN A 28 2.51 -5.79 -15.11
CA ASN A 28 3.64 -6.48 -15.73
C ASN A 28 5.00 -6.12 -15.07
N SER A 29 4.99 -5.53 -13.87
CA SER A 29 6.21 -5.22 -13.12
C SER A 29 7.05 -6.48 -12.91
N ALA A 30 8.24 -6.53 -13.53
CA ALA A 30 9.16 -7.66 -13.45
C ALA A 30 9.63 -7.99 -12.03
N LYS A 31 9.52 -7.03 -11.10
CA LYS A 31 9.89 -7.17 -9.68
C LYS A 31 8.67 -7.32 -8.77
N GLY A 32 7.47 -7.40 -9.34
CA GLY A 32 6.21 -7.58 -8.62
C GLY A 32 5.81 -6.43 -7.71
N GLN A 33 6.43 -5.26 -7.79
CA GLN A 33 6.19 -4.19 -6.80
C GLN A 33 4.87 -3.43 -6.98
N THR A 34 4.21 -3.67 -8.11
CA THR A 34 3.03 -2.91 -8.52
C THR A 34 1.81 -3.81 -8.62
N VAL A 35 0.68 -3.29 -8.16
CA VAL A 35 -0.67 -3.84 -8.38
C VAL A 35 -1.55 -2.66 -8.74
N HIS A 36 -2.49 -2.86 -9.66
CA HIS A 36 -3.47 -1.85 -10.07
C HIS A 36 -4.80 -2.13 -9.39
N PHE A 37 -5.47 -1.10 -8.89
CA PHE A 37 -6.85 -1.19 -8.44
C PHE A 37 -7.50 0.20 -8.40
N GLY A 38 -8.83 0.25 -8.48
CA GLY A 38 -9.60 1.48 -8.41
C GLY A 38 -9.80 1.97 -6.97
N LEU A 39 -9.98 3.29 -6.81
CA LEU A 39 -10.55 3.87 -5.60
C LEU A 39 -12.07 3.96 -5.76
N SER A 40 -12.80 3.72 -4.68
CA SER A 40 -14.26 3.86 -4.69
C SER A 40 -14.78 4.50 -3.42
N ARG A 41 -16.05 4.90 -3.40
CA ARG A 41 -16.66 5.55 -2.23
C ARG A 41 -17.07 4.57 -1.14
N THR A 42 -17.40 3.32 -1.50
CA THR A 42 -17.96 2.34 -0.55
C THR A 42 -17.24 1.01 -0.62
N VAL A 43 -17.30 0.24 0.47
CA VAL A 43 -16.78 -1.14 0.50
C VAL A 43 -17.55 -2.03 -0.48
N ALA A 44 -18.86 -1.80 -0.65
CA ALA A 44 -19.70 -2.53 -1.60
C ALA A 44 -19.23 -2.33 -3.06
N ASP A 45 -18.96 -1.07 -3.46
CA ASP A 45 -18.44 -0.77 -4.81
C ASP A 45 -17.04 -1.37 -5.02
N THR A 46 -16.18 -1.29 -3.99
CA THR A 46 -14.85 -1.91 -4.00
C THR A 46 -14.96 -3.41 -4.22
N ASN A 47 -15.88 -4.07 -3.51
CA ASN A 47 -16.11 -5.51 -3.62
C ASN A 47 -16.67 -5.88 -5.00
N ALA A 48 -17.67 -5.15 -5.50
CA ALA A 48 -18.23 -5.40 -6.84
C ALA A 48 -17.18 -5.26 -7.95
N LEU A 49 -16.30 -4.25 -7.86
CA LEU A 49 -15.18 -4.10 -8.78
C LEU A 49 -14.18 -5.25 -8.63
N PHE A 50 -13.84 -5.64 -7.40
CA PHE A 50 -12.90 -6.72 -7.13
C PHE A 50 -13.36 -8.05 -7.73
N GLU A 51 -14.63 -8.41 -7.50
CA GLU A 51 -15.26 -9.62 -8.03
C GLU A 51 -15.31 -9.62 -9.55
N THR A 52 -15.62 -8.48 -10.17
CA THR A 52 -15.65 -8.34 -11.63
C THR A 52 -14.27 -8.56 -12.26
N LEU A 53 -13.22 -8.10 -11.58
CA LEU A 53 -11.85 -8.21 -12.08
C LEU A 53 -11.21 -9.56 -11.74
N LEU A 54 -11.83 -10.42 -10.94
CA LEU A 54 -11.18 -11.62 -10.41
C LEU A 54 -10.82 -12.66 -11.48
N THR A 55 -9.56 -13.09 -11.53
CA THR A 55 -9.09 -14.16 -12.45
C THR A 55 -9.06 -15.54 -11.79
N LYS A 56 -8.98 -15.60 -10.46
CA LYS A 56 -8.98 -16.83 -9.67
C LYS A 56 -10.11 -16.77 -8.66
N LYS A 57 -11.10 -17.65 -8.81
CA LYS A 57 -12.28 -17.67 -7.93
C LYS A 57 -12.06 -18.45 -6.63
N ASP A 58 -11.04 -19.32 -6.58
CA ASP A 58 -10.66 -20.06 -5.37
C ASP A 58 -9.73 -19.22 -4.48
N LEU A 59 -10.18 -18.03 -4.09
CA LEU A 59 -9.55 -17.30 -3.00
C LEU A 59 -10.14 -17.78 -1.66
N PRO A 60 -9.32 -17.91 -0.61
CA PRO A 60 -9.85 -18.21 0.71
C PRO A 60 -10.84 -17.09 1.09
N ALA A 61 -12.08 -17.48 1.38
CA ALA A 61 -13.09 -16.56 1.88
C ALA A 61 -12.62 -16.01 3.23
N GLY A 62 -12.31 -14.71 3.27
CA GLY A 62 -11.97 -14.02 4.50
C GLY A 62 -13.25 -13.66 5.25
N HIS A 63 -13.75 -14.57 6.10
CA HIS A 63 -14.76 -14.18 7.08
C HIS A 63 -14.06 -13.74 8.36
N LEU A 64 -14.31 -12.50 8.79
CA LEU A 64 -13.82 -12.01 10.06
C LEU A 64 -14.71 -12.58 11.17
N SER A 65 -14.17 -13.51 11.95
CA SER A 65 -14.85 -14.10 13.11
C SER A 65 -14.41 -13.40 14.39
N GLN A 66 -15.31 -13.22 15.36
CA GLN A 66 -14.98 -12.73 16.70
C GLN A 66 -13.98 -13.64 17.45
N ALA A 67 -13.88 -14.91 17.07
CA ALA A 67 -12.90 -15.84 17.63
C ALA A 67 -11.46 -15.54 17.21
N GLN A 68 -11.26 -14.74 16.15
CA GLN A 68 -9.93 -14.38 15.66
C GLN A 68 -9.50 -13.02 16.25
N PRO A 69 -8.36 -12.95 16.96
CA PRO A 69 -7.86 -11.67 17.46
C PRO A 69 -7.42 -10.78 16.30
N ILE A 70 -7.74 -9.49 16.40
CA ILE A 70 -7.30 -8.47 15.46
C ILE A 70 -6.10 -7.74 16.09
N ALA A 71 -4.93 -7.89 15.47
CA ALA A 71 -3.73 -7.20 15.90
C ALA A 71 -3.72 -5.75 15.39
N TYR A 72 -3.28 -4.81 16.23
CA TYR A 72 -3.11 -3.41 15.85
C TYR A 72 -1.79 -2.83 16.36
N THR A 73 -1.35 -1.73 15.75
CA THR A 73 -0.19 -0.95 16.19
C THR A 73 -0.35 0.49 15.75
N THR A 74 0.23 1.42 16.51
CA THR A 74 0.32 2.85 16.17
C THR A 74 1.76 3.27 15.82
N GLU A 75 2.67 2.30 15.75
CA GLU A 75 4.08 2.51 15.46
C GLU A 75 4.38 2.30 13.98
N SER A 76 5.25 3.15 13.42
CA SER A 76 5.79 2.93 12.08
C SER A 76 6.81 1.79 12.12
N PRO A 77 6.77 0.82 11.19
CA PRO A 77 7.80 -0.21 11.09
C PRO A 77 9.21 0.37 10.84
N ALA A 78 9.28 1.57 10.25
CA ALA A 78 10.54 2.26 9.96
C ALA A 78 10.96 3.23 11.09
N GLY A 79 10.27 3.22 12.24
CA GLY A 79 10.56 4.12 13.37
C GLY A 79 10.24 5.60 13.11
N THR A 80 9.63 5.92 11.97
CA THR A 80 9.25 7.31 11.65
C THR A 80 8.10 7.78 12.53
N PRO A 81 8.03 9.09 12.85
CA PRO A 81 6.90 9.64 13.61
C PRO A 81 5.56 9.35 12.92
N VAL A 82 4.57 9.02 13.74
CA VAL A 82 3.15 8.90 13.34
C VAL A 82 2.40 10.05 14.01
N SER A 83 1.60 10.78 13.25
CA SER A 83 0.89 11.97 13.75
C SER A 83 -0.13 11.59 14.83
N ALA A 84 -0.48 12.55 15.70
CA ALA A 84 -1.45 12.31 16.76
C ALA A 84 -2.82 11.92 16.20
N GLU A 85 -3.25 12.57 15.11
CA GLU A 85 -4.53 12.30 14.45
C GLU A 85 -4.60 10.87 13.89
N ALA A 86 -3.50 10.37 13.32
CA ALA A 86 -3.44 9.00 12.82
C ALA A 86 -3.49 7.98 13.97
N LYS A 87 -2.88 8.28 15.12
CA LYS A 87 -2.97 7.41 16.31
C LYS A 87 -4.38 7.40 16.90
N GLU A 88 -5.03 8.56 16.96
CA GLU A 88 -6.41 8.69 17.43
C GLU A 88 -7.37 7.91 16.54
N ALA A 89 -7.26 8.02 15.21
CA ALA A 89 -8.08 7.24 14.29
C ALA A 89 -7.94 5.72 14.48
N VAL A 90 -6.75 5.22 14.84
CA VAL A 90 -6.54 3.82 15.20
C VAL A 90 -7.21 3.50 16.54
N ALA A 91 -7.10 4.37 17.54
CA ALA A 91 -7.74 4.19 18.84
C ALA A 91 -9.27 4.13 18.73
N GLU A 92 -9.87 5.01 17.93
CA GLU A 92 -11.30 5.00 17.60
C GLU A 92 -11.73 3.67 16.95
N ALA A 93 -10.97 3.20 15.95
CA ALA A 93 -11.24 1.93 15.27
C ALA A 93 -11.12 0.73 16.24
N VAL A 94 -10.14 0.74 17.15
CA VAL A 94 -9.96 -0.27 18.19
C VAL A 94 -11.14 -0.28 19.15
N ALA A 95 -11.59 0.90 19.61
CA ALA A 95 -12.74 1.02 20.51
C ALA A 95 -14.02 0.51 19.84
N PHE A 96 -14.26 0.93 18.58
CA PHE A 96 -15.39 0.46 17.77
C PHE A 96 -15.38 -1.08 17.64
N LEU A 97 -14.27 -1.69 17.25
CA LEU A 97 -14.21 -3.15 17.09
C LEU A 97 -14.36 -3.90 18.41
N LYS A 98 -13.86 -3.37 19.53
CA LYS A 98 -14.08 -3.94 20.87
C LYS A 98 -15.56 -3.93 21.26
N ASP A 99 -16.27 -2.85 20.99
CA ASP A 99 -17.72 -2.72 21.23
C ASP A 99 -18.52 -3.75 20.40
N GLN A 100 -18.04 -4.04 19.18
CA GLN A 100 -18.59 -5.11 18.34
C GLN A 100 -18.17 -6.53 18.79
N GLY A 101 -17.50 -6.69 19.94
CA GLY A 101 -17.14 -7.98 20.54
C GLY A 101 -15.88 -8.65 19.98
N TYR A 102 -15.06 -7.94 19.20
CA TYR A 102 -13.77 -8.47 18.75
C TYR A 102 -12.70 -8.34 19.84
N THR A 103 -11.77 -9.30 19.85
CA THR A 103 -10.56 -9.21 20.67
C THR A 103 -9.48 -8.44 19.92
N LEU A 104 -9.01 -7.33 20.50
CA LEU A 104 -7.96 -6.49 19.92
C LEU A 104 -6.67 -6.64 20.71
N VAL A 105 -5.56 -6.88 20.02
CA VAL A 105 -4.25 -7.08 20.65
C VAL A 105 -3.26 -6.06 20.08
N GLU A 106 -2.66 -5.24 20.95
CA GLU A 106 -1.59 -4.36 20.52
C GLU A 106 -0.31 -5.18 20.30
N VAL A 107 0.34 -4.98 19.16
CA VAL A 107 1.57 -5.69 18.81
C VAL A 107 2.62 -4.72 18.28
N LYS A 108 3.89 -5.13 18.41
CA LYS A 108 4.98 -4.49 17.68
C LYS A 108 4.97 -4.96 16.23
N HIS A 109 5.42 -4.10 15.33
CA HIS A 109 5.53 -4.49 13.93
C HIS A 109 6.58 -5.61 13.78
N PRO A 110 6.26 -6.77 13.17
CA PRO A 110 7.15 -7.93 13.14
C PRO A 110 8.27 -7.81 12.09
N VAL A 111 8.44 -6.65 11.47
CA VAL A 111 9.36 -6.48 10.33
C VAL A 111 10.35 -5.36 10.61
N ASP A 112 11.58 -5.56 10.15
CA ASP A 112 12.59 -4.51 10.07
C ASP A 112 12.20 -3.54 8.94
N GLY A 113 11.50 -2.46 9.28
CA GLY A 113 10.99 -1.52 8.31
C GLY A 113 12.07 -0.69 7.63
N GLU A 114 13.18 -0.39 8.30
CA GLU A 114 14.29 0.33 7.70
C GLU A 114 14.94 -0.51 6.60
N ARG A 115 15.25 -1.78 6.90
CA ARG A 115 15.76 -2.73 5.90
C ARG A 115 14.76 -2.99 4.78
N LEU A 116 13.47 -3.08 5.09
CA LEU A 116 12.41 -3.20 4.08
C LEU A 116 12.42 -1.99 3.12
N MET A 117 12.52 -0.77 3.65
CA MET A 117 12.55 0.44 2.84
C MET A 117 13.84 0.58 2.03
N LYS A 118 15.00 0.23 2.60
CA LYS A 118 16.27 0.12 1.83
C LYS A 118 16.11 -0.82 0.65
N ASN A 119 15.62 -2.03 0.88
CA ASN A 119 15.40 -3.02 -0.19
C ASN A 119 14.39 -2.54 -1.23
N TYR A 120 13.32 -1.87 -0.81
CA TYR A 120 12.33 -1.28 -1.71
C TYR A 120 12.98 -0.27 -2.66
N TYR A 121 13.78 0.67 -2.13
CA TYR A 121 14.46 1.68 -2.94
C TYR A 121 15.61 1.11 -3.78
N THR A 122 16.34 0.09 -3.31
CA THR A 122 17.34 -0.62 -4.13
C THR A 122 16.72 -1.17 -5.41
N VAL A 123 15.54 -1.77 -5.32
CA VAL A 123 14.84 -2.27 -6.51
C VAL A 123 14.32 -1.14 -7.37
N ALA A 124 13.81 -0.05 -6.77
CA ALA A 124 13.34 1.12 -7.51
C ALA A 124 14.47 1.81 -8.28
N ALA A 125 15.67 1.93 -7.69
CA ALA A 125 16.87 2.49 -8.33
C ALA A 125 17.28 1.72 -9.60
N GLY A 126 16.95 0.42 -9.68
CA GLY A 126 17.11 -0.37 -10.91
C GLY A 126 16.31 0.15 -12.11
N SER A 127 15.36 1.07 -11.89
CA SER A 127 14.59 1.73 -12.95
C SER A 127 15.09 3.15 -13.30
N ALA A 128 16.11 3.67 -12.61
CA ALA A 128 16.64 5.03 -12.81
C ALA A 128 17.12 5.30 -14.26
N GLY A 129 17.58 4.26 -14.96
CA GLY A 129 17.95 4.38 -16.38
C GLY A 129 16.80 4.84 -17.29
N ILE A 130 15.54 4.68 -16.88
CA ILE A 130 14.38 5.20 -17.60
C ILE A 130 14.35 6.74 -17.59
N ALA A 131 14.70 7.36 -16.46
CA ALA A 131 14.73 8.82 -16.34
C ALA A 131 15.83 9.42 -17.24
N ASP A 132 17.04 8.83 -17.23
CA ASP A 132 18.12 9.26 -18.13
C ASP A 132 17.77 9.03 -19.60
N PHE A 133 17.13 7.89 -19.93
CA PHE A 133 16.63 7.66 -21.27
C PHE A 133 15.64 8.76 -21.72
N MET A 134 14.68 9.12 -20.87
CA MET A 134 13.72 10.20 -21.17
C MET A 134 14.42 11.56 -21.31
N ALA A 135 15.37 11.88 -20.44
CA ALA A 135 16.15 13.12 -20.52
C ALA A 135 16.92 13.22 -21.84
N ARG A 136 17.58 12.15 -22.28
CA ARG A 136 18.27 12.11 -23.59
C ARG A 136 17.32 12.32 -24.76
N GLN A 137 16.09 11.84 -24.67
CA GLN A 137 15.08 12.05 -25.72
C GLN A 137 14.53 13.48 -25.75
N LYS A 138 14.30 14.09 -24.58
CA LYS A 138 13.63 15.40 -24.45
C LYS A 138 14.59 16.57 -24.36
N LEU A 139 15.61 16.48 -23.53
CA LEU A 139 16.61 17.52 -23.27
C LEU A 139 17.83 17.43 -24.20
N LYS A 140 17.97 16.31 -24.94
CA LYS A 140 19.11 16.05 -25.85
C LYS A 140 20.48 16.04 -25.16
N ARG A 141 20.51 15.82 -23.85
CA ARG A 141 21.71 15.59 -23.02
C ARG A 141 21.42 14.54 -21.94
N PRO A 142 22.44 13.97 -21.28
CA PRO A 142 22.23 13.14 -20.09
C PRO A 142 21.45 13.89 -19.00
N LEU A 143 20.77 13.13 -18.15
CA LEU A 143 20.13 13.67 -16.95
C LEU A 143 21.17 14.34 -16.06
N GLU A 144 20.83 15.50 -15.51
CA GLU A 144 21.60 16.18 -14.48
C GLU A 144 20.82 16.21 -13.18
N ARG A 145 21.54 16.28 -12.04
CA ARG A 145 20.94 16.25 -10.70
C ARG A 145 19.83 17.27 -10.49
N ASN A 146 19.93 18.43 -11.12
CA ASN A 146 18.96 19.51 -10.95
C ASN A 146 17.73 19.38 -11.87
N ASP A 147 17.68 18.38 -12.75
CA ASP A 147 16.52 18.15 -13.63
C ASP A 147 15.38 17.43 -12.91
N VAL A 148 15.66 16.77 -11.79
CA VAL A 148 14.74 15.90 -11.06
C VAL A 148 14.93 16.03 -9.55
N GLU A 149 13.97 15.52 -8.78
CA GLU A 149 14.11 15.42 -7.33
C GLU A 149 15.05 14.27 -6.92
N LEU A 150 15.55 14.32 -5.67
CA LEU A 150 16.64 13.46 -5.20
C LEU A 150 16.32 11.96 -5.26
N LEU A 151 15.05 11.54 -5.10
CA LEU A 151 14.70 10.12 -5.18
C LEU A 151 14.68 9.59 -6.62
N THR A 152 14.69 10.49 -7.61
CA THR A 152 14.74 10.17 -9.03
C THR A 152 16.18 10.17 -9.59
N TRP A 153 17.10 10.96 -8.99
CA TRP A 153 18.53 11.03 -9.36
C TRP A 153 19.33 9.81 -8.90
#